data_AF-A0A5A7QKU7-F1
#
_entry.id   AF-A0A5A7QKU7-F1
#
_cell.length_a   1.000
_cell.length_b   1.000
_cell.length_c   1.000
_cell.angle_alpha   90.00
_cell.angle_beta   90.00
_cell.angle_gamma   90.00
#
_symmetry.space_group_name_H-M   'P 1'
#
loop_
_entity.id
_entity.type
_entity.pdbx_description
1 polymer ?
#
loop_
_entity_poly.entity_id
_entity_poly.type
_entity_poly.pdbx_seq_one_letter_code
_entity_poly.pdbx_strand_id
1 'polypeptide(L)'
;MNRNTIMRKKIADEAQREATFDKKVDELLKEANELSTLCGVQTSIVVHKEGEDNAIMWPSPGIFNESLQKFLNFPEPKRAEGMTMHVDFVEQLVAAEARKVAVARERLQMRKAQQLLAQVTTGQKRMEELDFHQLQGLASFASEMLRKIGDREKELEVEGSGSSIG
;
A
#
# COMPACT_ATOMS: atom_id res chain seq x y z
N MET A 1 9.72 10.04 -25.40
CA MET A 1 8.77 8.90 -25.35
C MET A 1 8.03 8.95 -24.02
N ASN A 2 6.71 9.07 -24.02
CA ASN A 2 5.91 9.07 -22.80
C ASN A 2 5.95 7.68 -22.15
N ARG A 3 6.27 7.62 -20.85
CA ARG A 3 6.13 6.39 -20.06
C ARG A 3 4.64 6.13 -19.85
N ASN A 4 4.08 5.23 -20.65
CA ASN A 4 2.77 4.65 -20.35
C ASN A 4 2.88 3.78 -19.09
N THR A 5 1.87 3.86 -18.22
CA THR A 5 1.77 3.02 -17.03
C THR A 5 1.83 1.54 -17.42
N ILE A 6 2.84 0.81 -16.95
CA ILE A 6 3.02 -0.60 -17.24
C ILE A 6 2.04 -1.39 -16.35
N MET A 7 1.13 -2.13 -16.98
CA MET A 7 0.34 -3.16 -16.29
C MET A 7 1.28 -4.30 -15.87
N ARG A 8 1.27 -4.66 -14.57
CA ARG A 8 2.02 -5.80 -14.03
C ARG A 8 1.36 -7.13 -14.44
N LYS A 9 1.55 -7.54 -15.68
CA LYS A 9 1.07 -8.81 -16.25
C LYS A 9 2.11 -9.39 -17.21
N LYS A 10 2.01 -10.69 -17.51
CA LYS A 10 2.87 -11.33 -18.52
C LYS A 10 2.70 -10.62 -19.86
N ILE A 11 3.81 -10.24 -20.50
CA ILE A 11 3.81 -9.67 -21.84
C ILE A 11 3.57 -10.82 -22.83
N ALA A 12 2.50 -10.72 -23.61
CA ALA A 12 2.09 -11.78 -24.54
C ALA A 12 3.04 -11.87 -25.73
N ASP A 13 3.40 -10.73 -26.32
CA ASP A 13 4.35 -10.64 -27.42
C ASP A 13 5.75 -11.08 -26.94
N GLU A 14 6.32 -12.08 -27.60
CA GLU A 14 7.58 -12.68 -27.22
C GLU A 14 8.78 -11.77 -27.46
N ALA A 15 8.86 -11.10 -28.61
CA ALA A 15 9.97 -10.20 -28.92
C ALA A 15 9.95 -8.98 -27.98
N GLN A 16 8.76 -8.45 -27.68
CA GLN A 16 8.62 -7.38 -26.71
C GLN A 16 8.97 -7.84 -25.29
N ARG A 17 8.56 -9.05 -24.91
CA ARG A 17 8.88 -9.65 -23.61
C ARG A 17 10.39 -9.79 -23.43
N GLU A 18 11.08 -10.28 -24.45
CA GLU A 18 12.53 -10.46 -24.48
C GLU A 18 13.26 -9.12 -24.30
N ALA A 19 12.98 -8.15 -25.18
CA ALA A 19 13.61 -6.83 -25.10
C ALA A 19 13.30 -6.10 -23.77
N THR A 20 12.13 -6.35 -23.20
CA THR A 20 11.76 -5.80 -21.88
C THR A 20 12.50 -6.52 -20.75
N PHE A 21 12.68 -7.84 -20.83
CA PHE A 21 13.42 -8.63 -19.85
C PHE A 21 14.86 -8.14 -19.75
N ASP A 22 15.59 -8.07 -20.86
CA ASP A 22 17.00 -7.63 -20.89
C ASP A 22 17.14 -6.24 -20.27
N LYS A 23 16.31 -5.30 -20.73
CA LYS A 23 16.29 -3.94 -20.20
C LYS A 23 15.99 -3.89 -18.71
N LYS A 24 15.06 -4.72 -18.22
CA LYS A 24 14.66 -4.74 -16.81
C LYS A 24 15.72 -5.37 -15.92
N VAL A 25 16.41 -6.40 -16.40
CA VAL A 25 17.56 -6.96 -15.70
C VAL A 25 18.67 -5.93 -15.62
N ASP A 26 19.04 -5.27 -16.71
CA ASP A 26 20.07 -4.22 -16.71
C ASP A 26 19.74 -3.07 -15.75
N GLU A 27 18.48 -2.59 -15.77
CA GLU A 27 18.00 -1.58 -14.82
C GLU A 27 18.12 -2.06 -13.36
N LEU A 28 17.68 -3.29 -13.08
CA LEU A 28 17.74 -3.89 -11.74
C LEU A 28 19.19 -4.03 -11.23
N LEU A 29 20.11 -4.52 -12.07
CA LEU A 29 21.52 -4.68 -11.70
C LEU A 29 22.19 -3.33 -11.44
N LYS A 30 21.82 -2.29 -12.21
CA LYS A 30 22.29 -0.94 -11.97
C LYS A 30 21.80 -0.39 -10.62
N GLU A 31 20.51 -0.54 -10.31
CA GLU A 31 19.94 -0.13 -9.02
C GLU A 31 20.58 -0.89 -7.86
N ALA A 32 20.87 -2.18 -8.02
CA ALA A 32 21.57 -2.99 -7.02
C ALA A 32 23.00 -2.49 -6.76
N ASN A 33 23.72 -2.10 -7.81
CA ASN A 33 25.05 -1.52 -7.71
C ASN A 33 25.03 -0.15 -7.02
N GLU A 34 24.07 0.71 -7.38
CA GLU A 34 23.87 2.01 -6.72
C GLU A 34 23.54 1.84 -5.24
N LEU A 35 22.63 0.92 -4.89
CA LEU A 35 22.30 0.60 -3.51
C LEU A 35 23.52 0.12 -2.73
N SER A 36 24.30 -0.80 -3.31
CA SER A 36 25.52 -1.31 -2.69
C SER A 36 26.55 -0.20 -2.45
N THR A 37 26.74 0.67 -3.45
CA THR A 37 27.73 1.77 -3.40
C THR A 37 27.32 2.86 -2.41
N LEU A 38 26.06 3.30 -2.44
CA LEU A 38 25.59 4.43 -1.65
C LEU A 38 25.36 4.06 -0.18
N CYS A 39 24.87 2.85 0.08
CA CYS A 39 24.54 2.41 1.44
C CYS A 39 25.63 1.55 2.08
N GLY A 40 26.68 1.17 1.33
CA GLY A 40 27.75 0.31 1.83
C GLY A 40 27.28 -1.10 2.18
N VAL A 41 26.22 -1.59 1.52
CA VAL A 41 25.63 -2.91 1.77
C VAL A 41 26.09 -3.91 0.70
N GLN A 42 26.28 -5.17 1.10
CA GLN A 42 26.55 -6.25 0.15
C GLN A 42 25.24 -6.70 -0.50
N THR A 43 25.12 -6.50 -1.81
CA THR A 43 23.94 -6.90 -2.58
C THR A 43 24.32 -8.00 -3.57
N SER A 44 23.43 -8.96 -3.79
CA SER A 44 23.63 -10.03 -4.78
C SER A 44 22.27 -10.42 -5.37
N ILE A 45 22.25 -10.71 -6.68
CA ILE A 45 21.01 -10.97 -7.43
C ILE A 45 21.19 -12.23 -8.26
N VAL A 46 20.15 -13.06 -8.25
CA VAL A 46 19.98 -14.19 -9.17
C VAL A 46 18.68 -14.00 -9.96
N VAL A 47 18.75 -14.14 -11.28
CA VAL A 47 17.58 -14.05 -12.17
C VAL A 47 17.53 -15.29 -13.04
N HIS A 48 16.38 -15.97 -13.04
CA HIS A 48 16.11 -17.10 -13.93
C HIS A 48 15.18 -16.64 -15.04
N LYS A 49 15.51 -16.97 -16.28
CA LYS A 49 14.66 -16.72 -17.44
C LYS A 49 13.84 -17.96 -17.77
N GLU A 50 12.57 -17.77 -18.08
CA GLU A 50 11.66 -18.87 -18.45
C GLU A 50 12.17 -19.55 -19.72
N GLY A 51 12.40 -20.87 -19.66
CA GLY A 51 12.89 -21.65 -20.81
C GLY A 51 14.41 -21.69 -20.99
N GLU A 52 15.18 -21.07 -20.08
CA GLU A 52 16.64 -21.13 -20.07
C GLU A 52 17.14 -21.82 -18.80
N ASP A 53 18.17 -22.66 -18.94
CA ASP A 53 18.77 -23.40 -17.82
C ASP A 53 19.82 -22.58 -17.05
N ASN A 54 20.30 -21.47 -17.64
CA ASN A 54 21.28 -20.59 -17.03
C ASN A 54 20.62 -19.43 -16.27
N ALA A 55 21.13 -19.18 -15.07
CA ALA A 55 20.77 -18.02 -14.27
C ALA A 55 21.77 -16.88 -14.49
N ILE A 56 21.28 -15.65 -14.49
CA ILE A 56 22.12 -14.47 -14.37
C ILE A 56 22.49 -14.33 -12.89
N MET A 57 23.79 -14.38 -12.57
CA MET A 57 24.33 -14.24 -11.22
C MET A 57 25.20 -12.99 -11.12
N TRP A 58 24.75 -12.01 -10.35
CA TRP A 58 25.42 -10.72 -10.16
C TRP A 58 25.94 -10.57 -8.73
N PRO A 59 27.13 -9.96 -8.49
CA PRO A 59 28.01 -9.25 -9.44
C PRO A 59 28.77 -10.13 -10.43
N SER A 60 29.12 -11.33 -9.99
CA SER A 60 29.67 -12.41 -10.81
C SER A 60 29.31 -13.73 -10.16
N PRO A 61 29.36 -14.87 -10.86
CA PRO A 61 29.06 -16.17 -10.26
C PRO A 61 29.89 -16.47 -9.01
N GLY A 62 31.17 -16.09 -8.99
CA GLY A 62 32.04 -16.29 -7.83
C GLY A 62 31.62 -15.46 -6.62
N ILE A 63 31.42 -14.15 -6.82
CA ILE A 63 31.03 -13.23 -5.74
C ILE A 63 29.62 -13.55 -5.24
N PHE A 64 28.69 -13.86 -6.14
CA PHE A 64 27.35 -14.30 -5.79
C PHE A 64 27.39 -15.54 -4.90
N ASN A 65 28.15 -16.57 -5.28
CA ASN A 65 28.26 -17.79 -4.50
C ASN A 65 28.88 -17.53 -3.12
N GLU A 66 29.88 -16.66 -3.02
CA GLU A 66 30.44 -16.26 -1.73
C GLU A 66 29.40 -15.57 -0.84
N SER A 67 28.64 -14.60 -1.39
CA SER A 67 27.52 -13.95 -0.70
C SER A 67 26.46 -14.95 -0.25
N LEU A 68 26.09 -15.89 -1.12
CA LEU A 68 25.09 -16.91 -0.85
C LEU A 68 25.55 -17.84 0.27
N GLN A 69 26.80 -18.29 0.26
CA GLN A 69 27.35 -19.12 1.34
C GLN A 69 27.36 -18.37 2.66
N LYS A 70 27.77 -17.09 2.67
CA LYS A 70 27.68 -16.24 3.87
C LYS A 70 26.23 -16.14 4.37
N PHE A 71 25.26 -15.97 3.47
CA PHE A 71 23.84 -15.93 3.82
C PHE A 71 23.35 -17.26 4.41
N LEU A 72 23.68 -18.39 3.79
CA LEU A 72 23.26 -19.72 4.23
C LEU A 72 23.88 -20.13 5.58
N ASN A 73 25.04 -19.58 5.93
CA ASN A 73 25.69 -19.79 7.23
C ASN A 73 24.95 -19.12 8.40
N PHE A 74 24.03 -18.19 8.15
CA PHE A 74 23.17 -17.66 9.23
C PHE A 74 22.11 -18.69 9.65
N PRO A 75 21.75 -18.77 10.94
CA PRO A 75 20.62 -19.58 11.40
C PRO A 75 19.31 -19.21 10.71
N GLU A 76 18.41 -20.18 10.53
CA GLU A 76 17.14 -19.99 9.82
C GLU A 76 16.32 -18.78 10.31
N PRO A 77 16.16 -18.53 11.63
CA PRO A 77 15.40 -17.37 12.09
C PRO A 77 15.98 -16.03 11.61
N LYS A 78 17.31 -15.92 11.53
CA LYS A 78 17.99 -14.72 11.01
C LYS A 78 17.88 -14.58 9.50
N ARG A 79 17.73 -15.69 8.77
CA ARG A 79 17.50 -15.66 7.31
C ARG A 79 16.06 -15.32 6.96
N ALA A 80 15.11 -15.76 7.78
CA ALA A 80 13.70 -15.44 7.63
C ALA A 80 13.40 -13.98 8.05
N GLU A 81 14.20 -13.43 8.95
CA GLU A 81 14.11 -12.02 9.37
C GLU A 81 14.27 -11.08 8.17
N GLY A 82 13.23 -10.30 7.87
CA GLY A 82 13.22 -9.36 6.75
C GLY A 82 13.10 -10.00 5.36
N MET A 83 13.00 -11.32 5.26
CA MET A 83 12.73 -11.99 3.99
C MET A 83 11.33 -11.62 3.51
N THR A 84 11.23 -11.16 2.27
CA THR A 84 9.96 -10.76 1.66
C THR A 84 9.78 -11.50 0.34
N MET A 85 8.67 -12.22 0.18
CA MET A 85 8.30 -12.80 -1.10
C MET A 85 7.46 -11.81 -1.91
N HIS A 86 7.50 -11.96 -3.24
CA HIS A 86 6.66 -11.13 -4.12
C HIS A 86 5.17 -11.29 -3.82
N VAL A 87 4.73 -12.50 -3.42
CA VAL A 87 3.33 -12.75 -3.01
C VAL A 87 2.96 -11.90 -1.80
N ASP A 88 3.77 -11.92 -0.73
CA ASP A 88 3.54 -11.11 0.47
C ASP A 88 3.48 -9.62 0.13
N PHE A 89 4.40 -9.14 -0.72
CA PHE A 89 4.41 -7.75 -1.15
C PHE A 89 3.15 -7.37 -1.93
N VAL A 90 2.70 -8.22 -2.86
CA VAL A 90 1.47 -7.96 -3.62
C VAL A 90 0.25 -7.96 -2.70
N GLU A 91 0.16 -8.90 -1.75
CA GLU A 91 -0.92 -8.92 -0.76
C GLU A 91 -0.96 -7.65 0.09
N GLN A 92 0.21 -7.16 0.53
CA GLN A 92 0.31 -5.91 1.27
C GLN A 92 -0.17 -4.70 0.44
N LEU A 93 0.20 -4.64 -0.85
CA LEU A 93 -0.27 -3.60 -1.75
C LEU A 93 -1.79 -3.64 -1.95
N VAL A 94 -2.35 -4.84 -2.18
CA VAL A 94 -3.80 -5.03 -2.31
C VAL A 94 -4.51 -4.60 -1.03
N ALA A 95 -4.01 -4.99 0.13
CA ALA A 95 -4.58 -4.58 1.42
C ALA A 95 -4.51 -3.06 1.62
N ALA A 96 -3.40 -2.41 1.23
CA ALA A 96 -3.27 -0.96 1.29
C ALA A 96 -4.28 -0.24 0.40
N GLU A 97 -4.48 -0.71 -0.84
CA GLU A 97 -5.48 -0.15 -1.74
C GLU A 97 -6.92 -0.41 -1.26
N ALA A 98 -7.20 -1.60 -0.72
CA ALA A 98 -8.49 -1.91 -0.12
C ALA A 98 -8.82 -0.96 1.04
N ARG A 99 -7.84 -0.62 1.89
CA ARG A 99 -7.99 0.39 2.95
C ARG A 99 -8.33 1.77 2.39
N LYS A 100 -7.65 2.21 1.33
CA LYS A 100 -7.95 3.51 0.68
C LYS A 100 -9.38 3.55 0.14
N VAL A 101 -9.83 2.44 -0.48
CA VAL A 101 -11.21 2.30 -0.96
C VAL A 101 -12.21 2.35 0.20
N ALA A 102 -11.93 1.67 1.32
CA ALA A 102 -12.80 1.69 2.49
C ALA A 102 -12.97 3.11 3.06
N VAL A 103 -11.86 3.85 3.26
CA VAL A 103 -11.89 5.25 3.72
C VAL A 103 -12.64 6.15 2.75
N ALA A 104 -12.42 5.98 1.44
CA ALA A 104 -13.14 6.76 0.43
C ALA A 104 -14.66 6.47 0.45
N ARG A 105 -15.06 5.21 0.64
CA ARG A 105 -16.47 4.82 0.78
C ARG A 105 -17.11 5.44 2.02
N GLU A 106 -16.44 5.39 3.16
CA GLU A 106 -16.93 6.01 4.40
C GLU A 106 -17.14 7.53 4.23
N ARG A 107 -16.15 8.23 3.66
CA ARG A 107 -16.28 9.67 3.35
C ARG A 107 -17.44 9.96 2.41
N LEU A 108 -17.66 9.11 1.41
CA LEU A 108 -18.78 9.25 0.49
C LEU A 108 -20.12 9.06 1.22
N GLN A 109 -20.24 8.07 2.11
CA GLN A 109 -21.45 7.86 2.90
C GLN A 109 -21.75 9.06 3.81
N MET A 110 -20.74 9.58 4.51
CA MET A 110 -20.88 10.78 5.35
C MET A 110 -21.38 11.99 4.53
N ARG A 111 -20.81 12.23 3.34
CA ARG A 111 -21.25 13.31 2.45
C ARG A 111 -22.69 13.12 1.96
N LYS A 112 -23.06 11.90 1.58
CA LYS A 112 -24.44 11.57 1.17
C LYS A 112 -25.43 11.84 2.30
N ALA A 113 -25.12 11.41 3.52
CA ALA A 113 -25.96 11.65 4.69
C ALA A 113 -26.08 13.16 4.99
N GLN A 114 -24.98 13.90 4.94
CA GLN A 114 -25.00 15.36 5.12
C GLN A 114 -25.85 16.07 4.06
N GLN A 115 -25.73 15.70 2.79
CA GLN A 115 -26.54 16.25 1.71
C GLN A 115 -28.02 15.92 1.90
N LEU A 116 -28.33 14.68 2.29
CA LEU A 116 -29.70 14.25 2.54
C LEU A 116 -30.32 15.00 3.72
N LEU A 117 -29.57 15.18 4.81
CA LEU A 117 -30.01 15.99 5.95
C LEU A 117 -30.32 17.42 5.51
N ALA A 118 -29.46 18.04 4.70
CA ALA A 118 -29.69 19.38 4.18
C ALA A 118 -30.99 19.47 3.35
N GLN A 119 -31.27 18.48 2.50
CA GLN A 119 -32.51 18.41 1.72
C GLN A 119 -33.74 18.31 2.61
N VAL A 120 -33.68 17.51 3.68
CA VAL A 120 -34.78 17.39 4.64
C VAL A 120 -34.98 18.68 5.42
N THR A 121 -33.91 19.31 5.93
CA THR A 121 -34.00 20.54 6.72
C THR A 121 -34.44 21.76 5.90
N THR A 122 -34.18 21.77 4.60
CA THR A 122 -34.62 22.84 3.69
C THR A 122 -36.01 22.60 3.11
N GLY A 123 -36.65 21.48 3.44
CA GLY A 123 -37.97 21.10 2.93
C GLY A 123 -37.98 20.61 1.48
N GLN A 124 -36.82 20.37 0.87
CA GLN A 124 -36.70 19.79 -0.48
C GLN A 124 -37.14 18.32 -0.53
N LYS A 125 -37.01 17.62 0.60
CA LYS A 125 -37.50 16.25 0.78
C LYS A 125 -38.22 16.14 2.11
N ARG A 126 -39.27 15.32 2.16
CA ARG A 126 -39.91 14.95 3.43
C ARG A 126 -39.29 13.70 4.01
N MET A 127 -39.38 13.52 5.33
CA MET A 127 -38.78 12.36 6.00
C MET A 127 -39.45 11.05 5.56
N GLU A 128 -40.75 11.08 5.27
CA GLU A 128 -41.53 9.93 4.81
C GLU A 128 -41.14 9.46 3.40
N GLU A 129 -40.40 10.28 2.65
CA GLU A 129 -39.91 9.97 1.30
C GLU A 129 -38.55 9.27 1.32
N LEU A 130 -37.97 9.06 2.50
CA LEU A 130 -36.69 8.39 2.65
C LEU A 130 -36.87 6.87 2.71
N ASP A 131 -36.04 6.16 1.95
CA ASP A 131 -35.98 4.71 2.05
C ASP A 131 -35.26 4.25 3.33
N PHE A 132 -35.38 2.97 3.65
CA PHE A 132 -34.76 2.38 4.83
C PHE A 132 -33.24 2.59 4.89
N HIS A 133 -32.54 2.49 3.75
CA HIS A 133 -31.08 2.67 3.70
C HIS A 133 -30.68 4.14 3.91
N GLN A 134 -31.47 5.06 3.40
CA GLN A 134 -31.32 6.50 3.61
C GLN A 134 -31.52 6.88 5.08
N LEU A 135 -32.57 6.35 5.71
CA LEU A 135 -32.82 6.53 7.14
C LEU A 135 -31.69 5.94 7.99
N GLN A 136 -31.24 4.73 7.67
CA GLN A 136 -30.10 4.09 8.35
C GLN A 136 -28.80 4.87 8.20
N GLY A 137 -28.56 5.45 7.01
CA GLY A 137 -27.42 6.32 6.73
C GLY A 137 -27.45 7.60 7.57
N LEU A 138 -28.61 8.25 7.68
CA LEU A 138 -28.79 9.43 8.54
C LEU A 138 -28.61 9.09 10.02
N ALA A 139 -29.15 7.96 10.48
CA ALA A 139 -28.98 7.51 11.86
C ALA A 139 -27.50 7.28 12.19
N SER A 140 -26.78 6.55 11.34
CA SER A 140 -25.32 6.33 11.49
C SER A 140 -24.54 7.64 11.51
N PHE A 141 -24.90 8.58 10.63
CA PHE A 141 -24.28 9.91 10.59
C PHE A 141 -24.53 10.69 11.88
N ALA A 142 -25.76 10.71 12.39
CA ALA A 142 -26.10 11.38 13.64
C ALA A 142 -25.32 10.80 14.83
N SER A 143 -25.25 9.47 14.94
CA SER A 143 -24.45 8.79 15.97
C SER A 143 -22.97 9.17 15.89
N GLU A 144 -22.39 9.21 14.69
CA GLU A 144 -20.97 9.58 14.51
C GLU A 144 -20.71 11.06 14.87
N MET A 145 -21.64 11.97 14.55
CA MET A 145 -21.52 13.37 14.93
C MET A 145 -21.64 13.57 16.45
N LEU A 146 -22.58 12.88 17.11
CA LEU A 146 -22.71 12.88 18.57
C LEU A 146 -21.43 12.34 19.23
N ARG A 147 -20.85 11.27 18.69
CA ARG A 147 -19.57 10.71 19.16
C ARG A 147 -18.45 11.73 19.07
N LYS A 148 -18.30 12.42 17.92
CA LYS A 148 -17.28 13.47 17.73
C LYS A 148 -17.46 14.66 18.66
N ILE A 149 -18.70 15.06 18.93
CA ILE A 149 -19.00 16.12 19.91
C ILE A 149 -18.53 15.67 21.30
N GLY A 150 -18.90 14.46 21.73
CA GLY A 150 -18.49 13.93 23.04
C GLY A 150 -16.98 13.73 23.19
N ASP A 151 -16.27 13.36 22.12
CA ASP A 151 -14.80 13.30 22.13
C ASP A 151 -14.20 14.70 22.31
N ARG A 152 -14.76 15.71 21.61
CA ARG A 152 -14.29 17.10 21.70
C ARG A 152 -14.56 17.73 23.08
N GLU A 153 -15.68 17.41 23.71
CA GLU A 153 -15.98 17.86 25.08
C GLU A 153 -14.90 17.38 26.06
N LYS A 154 -14.51 16.10 25.98
CA LYS A 154 -13.45 15.53 26.84
C LYS A 154 -12.09 16.18 26.62
N GLU A 155 -11.71 16.46 25.38
CA GLU A 155 -10.45 17.16 25.06
C GLU A 155 -10.39 18.53 25.74
N LEU A 156 -11.50 19.28 25.71
CA LEU A 156 -11.59 20.62 26.28
C LEU A 156 -11.59 20.61 27.83
N GLU A 157 -12.17 19.61 28.47
CA GLU A 157 -12.12 19.44 29.93
C GLU A 157 -10.69 19.16 30.43
N VAL A 158 -9.92 18.37 29.68
CA VAL A 158 -8.51 18.08 29.99
C VAL A 158 -7.64 19.32 29.85
N GLU A 159 -7.83 20.12 28.80
CA GLU A 159 -7.09 21.38 28.58
C GLU A 159 -7.44 22.47 29.63
N GLY A 160 -8.70 22.55 30.07
CA GLY A 160 -9.14 23.49 31.11
C GLY A 160 -8.58 23.20 32.51
N SER A 161 -8.33 21.93 32.83
CA SER A 161 -7.78 21.52 34.14
C SER A 161 -6.27 21.74 34.29
N GLY A 162 -5.54 21.94 33.18
CA GLY A 162 -4.10 22.24 33.18
C GLY A 162 -3.74 23.72 33.36
N SER A 163 -4.71 24.64 33.33
CA SER A 163 -4.45 26.09 33.27
C SER A 163 -4.83 26.87 34.54
N SER A 164 -5.17 26.19 35.65
CA SER A 164 -5.36 26.81 36.97
C SER A 164 -4.24 26.42 37.95
N ILE A 165 -3.00 26.79 37.64
CA ILE A 165 -1.97 27.08 38.66
C ILE A 165 -1.24 28.33 38.18
N GLY A 166 -1.60 29.46 38.76
CA GLY A 166 -1.01 30.79 38.53
C GLY A 166 -1.62 31.80 39.48
#